data_AF-A0A1T5AIL8-F1
#
_entry.id   AF-A0A1T5AIL8-F1
#
_cell.length_a   1.000
_cell.length_b   1.000
_cell.length_c   1.000
_cell.angle_alpha   90.00
_cell.angle_beta   90.00
_cell.angle_gamma   90.00
#
_symmetry.space_group_name_H-M   'P 1'
#
loop_
_entity.id
_entity.type
_entity.pdbx_description
1 polymer ?
#
loop_
_entity_poly.entity_id
_entity_poly.type
_entity_poly.pdbx_seq_one_letter_code
_entity_poly.pdbx_strand_id
1 'polypeptide(L)'
;MIARLGSLWSDRSAAVAPIVAMLGASLVCTAAIALDVGAFYSGSKRLKAATEAAALYAAGNPANALSRAQDYLQRNGYPSSVIQSIQAGRYCPDKDLAPTGRFFASAAASPCPGNGQANAVRLKTSQPSSQYVLALLGNASPIADLKATATAAKIDEAGVQVSSGVLGLSNGVVNQLLTLLTGRNIALTGAQITTLMGSDIDMGLFMDRLAVRAGRSGTYAELLSSPIAFSDVLGAAGDAAADAGSTSVSTLLLNLSAQVGSGYKVKLTGLADLGVWEKMPVGNARAQTSLRAGINAFQLLNYALLAGGQPPSLSLTPAVRLAGMATDVLSNPRFGYGPANETSAYTAVTRLLLDVDVSLNVLGLGPVLSLLGLQTLAKVPVLIEIGSGSATITNIRCTSEADQDSVVTINSQASLLKAYIGVAHNNPLALPFKPLSSADFDEATILGGVLSLKAAAEDPIAAAQPITFSRQNGTIGRPASATKPGIAGAPVTVASGSQLGPLLTTLGSKIQVRLLRSDLGLVLNPVLAVVGPTVGNVLTIIVDPLVTNLLATLGIQLGTATVWVTGVRCGVPVLV
;
A
#
# COMPACT_ATOMS: atom_id res chain seq x y z
N MET A 1 -57.37 -16.78 -70.63
CA MET A 1 -56.65 -17.28 -69.43
C MET A 1 -57.24 -18.59 -68.90
N ILE A 2 -58.57 -18.73 -68.83
CA ILE A 2 -59.25 -19.95 -68.32
C ILE A 2 -58.96 -21.21 -69.17
N ALA A 3 -58.86 -21.10 -70.49
CA ALA A 3 -58.57 -22.25 -71.37
C ALA A 3 -57.13 -22.82 -71.23
N ARG A 4 -56.14 -22.05 -70.74
CA ARG A 4 -54.77 -22.53 -70.49
C ARG A 4 -54.61 -23.23 -69.13
N LEU A 5 -55.55 -23.02 -68.20
CA LEU A 5 -55.60 -23.76 -66.93
C LEU A 5 -56.17 -25.17 -67.14
N GLY A 6 -57.11 -25.35 -68.06
CA GLY A 6 -57.64 -26.67 -68.43
C GLY A 6 -56.62 -27.61 -69.09
N SER A 7 -55.64 -27.07 -69.83
CA SER A 7 -54.55 -27.86 -70.41
C SER A 7 -53.53 -28.34 -69.39
N LEU A 8 -53.36 -27.64 -68.26
CA LEU A 8 -52.50 -28.08 -67.14
C LEU A 8 -53.14 -29.24 -66.36
N TRP A 9 -54.48 -29.28 -66.26
CA TRP A 9 -55.22 -30.35 -65.58
C TRP A 9 -55.32 -31.65 -66.39
N SER A 10 -55.13 -31.57 -67.72
CA SER A 10 -55.19 -32.72 -68.64
C SER A 10 -53.82 -33.18 -69.12
N ASP A 11 -52.74 -32.51 -68.71
CA ASP A 11 -51.38 -32.88 -69.05
C ASP A 11 -50.95 -34.15 -68.27
N ARG A 12 -50.80 -35.26 -69.00
CA ARG A 12 -50.32 -36.55 -68.49
C ARG A 12 -48.82 -36.75 -68.70
N SER A 13 -48.10 -35.73 -69.19
CA SER A 13 -46.65 -35.80 -69.23
C SER A 13 -46.14 -35.79 -67.79
N ALA A 14 -45.67 -36.95 -67.33
CA ALA A 14 -45.22 -37.19 -65.95
C ALA A 14 -43.93 -36.41 -65.58
N ALA A 15 -43.65 -35.27 -66.22
CA ALA A 15 -42.47 -34.44 -66.03
C ALA A 15 -42.58 -33.50 -64.81
N VAL A 16 -43.79 -33.09 -64.42
CA VAL A 16 -43.99 -32.19 -63.27
C VAL A 16 -43.71 -32.90 -61.95
N ALA A 17 -44.14 -34.17 -61.81
CA ALA A 17 -43.94 -34.96 -60.60
C ALA A 17 -42.45 -35.15 -60.20
N PRO A 18 -41.51 -35.55 -61.09
CA PRO A 18 -40.10 -35.69 -60.75
C PRO A 18 -39.43 -34.33 -60.48
N ILE A 19 -39.83 -33.26 -61.17
CA ILE A 19 -39.32 -31.90 -60.91
C ILE A 19 -39.73 -31.43 -59.52
N VAL A 20 -41.02 -31.59 -59.17
CA VAL A 20 -41.53 -31.26 -57.84
C VAL A 20 -40.90 -32.14 -56.76
N ALA A 21 -40.67 -33.43 -57.03
CA ALA A 21 -39.99 -34.33 -56.09
C ALA A 21 -38.54 -33.90 -55.83
N MET A 22 -37.77 -33.58 -56.88
CA MET A 22 -36.37 -33.14 -56.73
C MET A 22 -36.26 -31.77 -56.06
N LEU A 23 -37.03 -30.77 -56.52
CA LEU A 23 -36.98 -29.42 -55.96
C LEU A 23 -37.61 -29.36 -54.55
N GLY A 24 -38.71 -30.08 -54.34
CA GLY A 24 -39.36 -30.19 -53.03
C GLY A 24 -38.47 -30.87 -52.01
N ALA A 25 -37.81 -31.99 -52.37
CA ALA A 25 -36.84 -32.65 -51.49
C ALA A 25 -35.65 -31.73 -51.18
N SER A 26 -35.10 -31.04 -52.19
CA SER A 26 -34.02 -30.07 -51.99
C SER A 26 -34.41 -28.92 -51.05
N LEU A 27 -35.62 -28.39 -51.19
CA LEU A 27 -36.14 -27.32 -50.35
C LEU A 27 -36.35 -27.78 -48.90
N VAL A 28 -36.89 -28.98 -48.70
CA VAL A 28 -37.05 -29.59 -47.36
C VAL A 28 -35.68 -29.86 -46.72
N CYS A 29 -34.70 -30.41 -47.46
CA CYS A 29 -33.35 -30.62 -46.95
C CYS A 29 -32.67 -29.29 -46.56
N THR A 30 -32.82 -28.25 -47.37
CA THR A 30 -32.23 -26.94 -47.07
C THR A 30 -32.90 -26.30 -45.84
N ALA A 31 -34.23 -26.39 -45.73
CA ALA A 31 -34.97 -25.91 -44.56
C ALA A 31 -34.60 -26.67 -43.29
N ALA A 32 -34.44 -27.99 -43.38
CA ALA A 32 -33.97 -28.85 -42.29
C ALA A 32 -32.60 -28.41 -41.77
N ILE A 33 -31.61 -28.25 -42.66
CA ILE A 33 -30.27 -27.77 -42.30
C ILE A 33 -30.35 -26.36 -41.69
N ALA A 34 -31.15 -25.46 -42.27
CA ALA A 34 -31.31 -24.10 -41.76
C ALA A 34 -31.88 -24.08 -40.33
N LEU A 35 -32.87 -24.93 -40.03
CA LEU A 35 -33.46 -25.05 -38.70
C LEU A 35 -32.44 -25.55 -37.67
N ASP A 36 -31.69 -26.60 -38.01
CA ASP A 36 -30.69 -27.18 -37.11
C ASP A 36 -29.49 -26.25 -36.87
N VAL A 37 -29.00 -25.57 -37.91
CA VAL A 37 -27.96 -24.53 -37.77
C VAL A 37 -28.48 -23.37 -36.92
N GLY A 38 -29.73 -22.95 -37.11
CA GLY A 38 -30.39 -21.94 -36.29
C GLY A 38 -30.48 -22.36 -34.82
N ALA A 39 -30.84 -23.62 -34.56
CA ALA A 39 -30.91 -24.20 -33.23
C ALA A 39 -29.52 -24.25 -32.56
N PHE A 40 -28.49 -24.68 -33.30
CA PHE A 40 -27.11 -24.74 -32.82
C PHE A 40 -26.58 -23.36 -32.44
N TYR A 41 -26.78 -22.34 -33.29
CA TYR A 41 -26.28 -20.99 -33.03
C TYR A 41 -27.03 -20.31 -31.88
N SER A 42 -28.36 -20.49 -31.82
CA SER A 42 -29.18 -20.02 -30.71
C SER A 42 -28.78 -20.69 -29.38
N GLY A 43 -28.61 -22.02 -29.40
CA GLY A 43 -28.14 -22.80 -28.26
C GLY A 43 -26.74 -22.40 -27.79
N SER A 44 -25.81 -22.18 -28.73
CA SER A 44 -24.45 -21.70 -28.44
C SER A 44 -24.46 -20.35 -27.73
N LYS A 45 -25.28 -19.39 -28.20
CA LYS A 45 -25.42 -18.07 -27.56
C LYS A 45 -26.00 -18.17 -26.15
N ARG A 46 -27.03 -18.99 -25.96
CA ARG A 46 -27.66 -19.22 -24.64
C ARG A 46 -26.69 -19.87 -23.66
N LEU A 47 -25.97 -20.91 -24.09
CA LEU A 47 -24.96 -21.59 -23.28
C LEU A 47 -23.82 -20.63 -22.91
N LYS A 48 -23.34 -19.83 -23.87
CA LYS A 48 -22.29 -18.82 -23.62
C LYS A 48 -22.73 -17.81 -22.57
N ALA A 49 -23.91 -17.22 -22.71
CA ALA A 49 -24.43 -16.25 -21.74
C ALA A 49 -24.58 -16.87 -20.34
N ALA A 50 -25.11 -18.09 -20.24
CA ALA A 50 -25.22 -18.81 -18.97
C ALA A 50 -23.84 -19.11 -18.35
N THR A 51 -22.86 -19.46 -19.18
CA THR A 51 -21.49 -19.76 -18.75
C THR A 51 -20.76 -18.51 -18.26
N GLU A 52 -20.91 -17.39 -18.96
CA GLU A 52 -20.36 -16.09 -18.57
C GLU A 52 -20.95 -15.63 -17.23
N ALA A 53 -22.28 -15.69 -17.07
CA ALA A 53 -22.92 -15.30 -15.83
C ALA A 53 -22.61 -16.26 -14.66
N ALA A 54 -22.51 -17.56 -14.91
CA ALA A 54 -22.05 -18.54 -13.92
C ALA A 54 -20.60 -18.29 -13.50
N ALA A 55 -19.72 -17.94 -14.45
CA ALA A 55 -18.33 -17.58 -14.15
C ALA A 55 -18.25 -16.30 -13.30
N LEU A 56 -19.03 -15.26 -13.63
CA LEU A 56 -19.13 -14.03 -12.83
C LEU A 56 -19.59 -14.31 -11.39
N TYR A 57 -20.63 -15.14 -11.24
CA TYR A 57 -21.16 -15.52 -9.93
C TYR A 57 -20.13 -16.35 -9.13
N ALA A 58 -19.44 -17.29 -9.78
CA ALA A 58 -18.38 -18.10 -9.17
C ALA A 58 -17.15 -17.26 -8.77
N ALA A 59 -16.71 -16.33 -9.62
CA ALA A 59 -15.58 -15.44 -9.35
C ALA A 59 -15.84 -14.50 -8.14
N GLY A 60 -17.10 -14.30 -7.75
CA GLY A 60 -17.42 -13.59 -6.52
C GLY A 60 -16.89 -14.25 -5.24
N ASN A 61 -16.66 -15.57 -5.24
CA ASN A 61 -15.98 -16.30 -4.17
C ASN A 61 -15.27 -17.53 -4.76
N PRO A 62 -14.02 -17.37 -5.24
CA PRO A 62 -13.28 -18.44 -5.93
C PRO A 62 -13.06 -19.70 -5.09
N ALA A 63 -13.01 -19.59 -3.76
CA ALA A 63 -12.89 -20.74 -2.86
C ALA A 63 -14.09 -21.70 -2.95
N ASN A 64 -15.27 -21.18 -3.28
CA ASN A 64 -16.51 -21.95 -3.44
C ASN A 64 -17.00 -21.98 -4.90
N ALA A 65 -16.09 -21.82 -5.87
CA ALA A 65 -16.43 -21.61 -7.27
C ALA A 65 -17.39 -22.68 -7.84
N LEU A 66 -17.16 -23.96 -7.53
CA LEU A 66 -17.98 -25.07 -8.06
C LEU A 66 -19.43 -24.99 -7.57
N SER A 67 -19.63 -24.88 -6.26
CA SER A 67 -20.96 -24.78 -5.66
C SER A 67 -21.73 -23.57 -6.19
N ARG A 68 -21.05 -22.41 -6.32
CA ARG A 68 -21.67 -21.19 -6.85
C ARG A 68 -22.03 -21.31 -8.33
N ALA A 69 -21.15 -21.86 -9.16
CA ALA A 69 -21.46 -22.08 -10.58
C ALA A 69 -22.64 -23.05 -10.76
N GLN A 70 -22.69 -24.13 -9.96
CA GLN A 70 -23.79 -25.09 -9.98
C GLN A 70 -25.12 -24.46 -9.55
N ASP A 71 -25.14 -23.71 -8.44
CA ASP A 71 -26.35 -23.01 -7.97
C ASP A 71 -26.89 -22.05 -9.04
N TYR A 72 -26.01 -21.25 -9.67
CA TYR A 72 -26.43 -20.36 -10.76
C TYR A 72 -26.99 -21.13 -11.96
N LEU A 73 -26.29 -22.16 -12.43
CA LEU A 73 -26.70 -22.93 -13.61
C LEU A 73 -28.03 -23.68 -13.38
N GLN A 74 -28.21 -24.31 -12.22
CA GLN A 74 -29.42 -25.04 -11.86
C GLN A 74 -30.64 -24.11 -11.76
N ARG A 75 -30.49 -22.93 -11.14
CA ARG A 75 -31.56 -21.91 -11.09
C ARG A 75 -31.96 -21.40 -12.47
N ASN A 76 -31.07 -21.52 -13.46
CA ASN A 76 -31.31 -21.13 -14.85
C ASN A 76 -31.64 -22.33 -15.77
N GLY A 77 -31.98 -23.49 -15.20
CA GLY A 77 -32.47 -24.66 -15.95
C GLY A 77 -31.39 -25.53 -16.58
N TYR A 78 -30.11 -25.35 -16.23
CA TYR A 78 -29.01 -26.20 -16.70
C TYR A 78 -28.63 -27.24 -15.64
N PRO A 79 -28.46 -28.52 -16.02
CA PRO A 79 -27.98 -29.54 -15.09
C PRO A 79 -26.51 -29.30 -14.73
N SER A 80 -26.07 -29.76 -13.57
CA SER A 80 -24.66 -29.63 -13.14
C SER A 80 -23.68 -30.38 -14.05
N SER A 81 -24.15 -31.40 -14.79
CA SER A 81 -23.38 -32.13 -15.80
C SER A 81 -22.94 -31.28 -16.99
N VAL A 82 -23.52 -30.09 -17.17
CA VAL A 82 -23.08 -29.14 -18.19
C VAL A 82 -21.67 -28.63 -17.93
N ILE A 83 -21.19 -28.68 -16.67
CA ILE A 83 -19.85 -28.22 -16.30
C ILE A 83 -18.83 -29.29 -16.69
N GLN A 84 -17.98 -28.99 -17.68
CA GLN A 84 -16.86 -29.87 -18.03
C GLN A 84 -15.67 -29.69 -17.09
N SER A 85 -15.36 -28.43 -16.77
CA SER A 85 -14.28 -28.11 -15.86
C SER A 85 -14.51 -26.74 -15.23
N ILE A 86 -14.15 -26.61 -13.96
CA ILE A 86 -14.05 -25.32 -13.30
C ILE A 86 -12.67 -25.21 -12.68
N GLN A 87 -12.06 -24.05 -12.84
CA GLN A 87 -10.71 -23.81 -12.37
C GLN A 87 -10.66 -22.45 -11.67
N ALA A 88 -10.49 -22.47 -10.35
CA ALA A 88 -10.14 -21.29 -9.60
C ALA A 88 -8.63 -21.02 -9.80
N GLY A 89 -8.30 -19.79 -10.12
CA GLY A 89 -6.94 -19.36 -10.44
C GLY A 89 -6.76 -17.88 -10.17
N ARG A 90 -5.67 -17.31 -10.71
CA ARG A 90 -5.32 -15.90 -10.51
C ARG A 90 -5.28 -15.15 -11.82
N TYR A 91 -5.96 -14.01 -11.88
CA TYR A 91 -5.94 -13.07 -12.96
C TYR A 91 -4.98 -11.92 -12.66
N CYS A 92 -4.14 -11.62 -13.64
CA CYS A 92 -3.12 -10.59 -13.64
C CYS A 92 -3.47 -9.48 -14.61
N PRO A 93 -3.87 -8.28 -14.14
CA PRO A 93 -4.18 -7.14 -14.99
C PRO A 93 -2.91 -6.43 -15.52
N ASP A 94 -1.91 -7.20 -15.95
CA ASP A 94 -0.69 -6.65 -16.54
C ASP A 94 -0.89 -6.41 -18.04
N LYS A 95 -0.75 -5.16 -18.47
CA LYS A 95 -0.86 -4.78 -19.89
C LYS A 95 0.24 -5.39 -20.75
N ASP A 96 1.38 -5.72 -20.15
CA ASP A 96 2.54 -6.28 -20.85
C ASP A 96 2.34 -7.77 -21.19
N LEU A 97 1.34 -8.42 -20.57
CA LEU A 97 0.91 -9.79 -20.88
C LEU A 97 -0.20 -9.81 -21.93
N ALA A 98 -0.14 -10.78 -22.86
CA ALA A 98 -1.23 -11.06 -23.79
C ALA A 98 -2.51 -11.49 -23.05
N PRO A 99 -3.73 -11.16 -23.51
CA PRO A 99 -4.98 -11.42 -22.78
C PRO A 99 -5.14 -12.88 -22.31
N THR A 100 -4.82 -13.85 -23.16
CA THR A 100 -4.90 -15.28 -22.82
C THR A 100 -3.88 -15.74 -21.78
N GLY A 101 -2.77 -15.01 -21.62
CA GLY A 101 -1.71 -15.23 -20.65
C GLY A 101 -1.91 -14.52 -19.31
N ARG A 102 -3.04 -13.83 -19.11
CA ARG A 102 -3.34 -13.11 -17.86
C ARG A 102 -4.01 -13.98 -16.80
N PHE A 103 -4.53 -15.15 -17.16
CA PHE A 103 -5.11 -16.10 -16.19
C PHE A 103 -4.15 -17.27 -15.94
N PHE A 104 -3.82 -17.45 -14.67
CA PHE A 104 -2.96 -18.51 -14.16
C PHE A 104 -3.79 -19.55 -13.44
N ALA A 105 -3.75 -20.77 -13.97
CA ALA A 105 -4.38 -21.98 -13.47
C ALA A 105 -4.03 -22.31 -12.01
N SER A 106 -2.78 -22.03 -11.62
CA SER A 106 -2.29 -22.11 -10.25
C SER A 106 -2.07 -20.69 -9.76
N ALA A 107 -2.79 -20.30 -8.72
CA ALA A 107 -2.67 -18.96 -8.17
C ALA A 107 -1.27 -18.72 -7.55
N ALA A 108 -0.63 -19.76 -6.99
CA ALA A 108 0.73 -19.70 -6.47
C ALA A 108 1.81 -19.59 -7.55
N ALA A 109 1.55 -20.04 -8.78
CA ALA A 109 2.49 -19.96 -9.91
C ALA A 109 2.35 -18.65 -10.71
N SER A 110 1.47 -17.75 -10.29
CA SER A 110 1.21 -16.47 -10.94
C SER A 110 2.39 -15.50 -10.71
N PRO A 111 2.89 -14.81 -11.76
CA PRO A 111 3.92 -13.78 -11.64
C PRO A 111 3.40 -12.47 -11.03
N CYS A 112 2.08 -12.33 -10.84
CA CYS A 112 1.54 -11.17 -10.15
C CYS A 112 2.09 -11.04 -8.73
N PRO A 113 2.44 -9.82 -8.30
CA PRO A 113 2.68 -9.51 -6.89
C PRO A 113 1.53 -10.07 -6.05
N GLY A 114 1.82 -10.70 -4.91
CA GLY A 114 0.77 -11.12 -3.98
C GLY A 114 0.93 -12.48 -3.30
N ASN A 115 -0.10 -12.91 -2.59
CA ASN A 115 -0.09 -14.11 -1.72
C ASN A 115 -0.44 -15.42 -2.43
N GLY A 116 -0.61 -15.38 -3.76
CA GLY A 116 -0.96 -16.55 -4.56
C GLY A 116 -2.36 -17.10 -4.30
N GLN A 117 -3.31 -16.28 -3.82
CA GLN A 117 -4.72 -16.67 -3.69
C GLN A 117 -5.49 -16.52 -5.01
N ALA A 118 -6.54 -17.33 -5.16
CA ALA A 118 -7.39 -17.29 -6.34
C ALA A 118 -8.31 -16.05 -6.30
N ASN A 119 -8.27 -15.25 -7.36
CA ASN A 119 -9.15 -14.08 -7.57
C ASN A 119 -9.98 -14.22 -8.87
N ALA A 120 -9.85 -15.35 -9.58
CA ALA A 120 -10.49 -15.59 -10.85
C ALA A 120 -10.98 -17.03 -10.99
N VAL A 121 -11.97 -17.24 -11.84
CA VAL A 121 -12.55 -18.55 -12.15
C VAL A 121 -12.66 -18.69 -13.66
N ARG A 122 -12.12 -19.77 -14.19
CA ARG A 122 -12.35 -20.22 -15.56
C ARG A 122 -13.34 -21.39 -15.55
N LEU A 123 -14.47 -21.20 -16.22
CA LEU A 123 -15.52 -22.18 -16.35
C LEU A 123 -15.60 -22.65 -17.80
N LYS A 124 -15.61 -23.98 -18.00
CA LYS A 124 -15.90 -24.61 -19.29
C LYS A 124 -17.17 -25.43 -19.18
N THR A 125 -18.09 -25.22 -20.11
CA THR A 125 -19.37 -25.92 -20.18
C THR A 125 -19.55 -26.61 -21.51
N SER A 126 -20.32 -27.70 -21.52
CA SER A 126 -20.71 -28.42 -22.71
C SER A 126 -22.06 -29.08 -22.55
N GLN A 127 -22.87 -29.04 -23.60
CA GLN A 127 -24.13 -29.78 -23.68
C GLN A 127 -24.37 -30.27 -25.11
N PRO A 128 -25.15 -31.35 -25.29
CA PRO A 128 -25.62 -31.75 -26.60
C PRO A 128 -26.37 -30.61 -27.30
N SER A 129 -26.15 -30.44 -28.61
CA SER A 129 -26.95 -29.50 -29.40
C SER A 129 -28.36 -30.03 -29.57
N SER A 130 -29.36 -29.14 -29.46
CA SER A 130 -30.71 -29.47 -29.92
C SER A 130 -30.67 -29.67 -31.44
N GLN A 131 -31.13 -30.84 -31.88
CA GLN A 131 -31.25 -31.22 -33.29
C GLN A 131 -32.71 -31.61 -33.55
N TYR A 132 -33.22 -31.26 -34.72
CA TYR A 132 -34.54 -31.56 -35.23
C TYR A 132 -34.44 -32.62 -36.33
N VAL A 133 -34.13 -32.22 -37.56
CA VAL A 133 -34.16 -33.13 -38.72
C VAL A 133 -32.87 -33.93 -38.81
N LEU A 134 -31.72 -33.29 -38.55
CA LEU A 134 -30.42 -33.95 -38.51
C LEU A 134 -30.28 -34.94 -37.34
N ALA A 135 -31.17 -34.90 -36.34
CA ALA A 135 -31.22 -35.91 -35.27
C ALA A 135 -31.45 -37.33 -35.81
N LEU A 136 -32.14 -37.44 -36.96
CA LEU A 136 -32.39 -38.71 -37.64
C LEU A 136 -31.11 -39.40 -38.15
N LEU A 137 -30.01 -38.64 -38.30
CA LEU A 137 -28.71 -39.18 -38.69
C LEU A 137 -27.97 -39.83 -37.50
N GLY A 138 -28.45 -39.66 -36.27
CA GLY A 138 -27.82 -40.19 -35.06
C GLY A 138 -26.34 -39.81 -34.99
N ASN A 139 -25.47 -40.81 -34.86
CA ASN A 139 -24.01 -40.64 -34.77
C ASN A 139 -23.36 -40.12 -36.06
N ALA A 140 -24.08 -40.11 -37.19
CA ALA A 140 -23.60 -39.56 -38.45
C ALA A 140 -23.91 -38.05 -38.60
N SER A 141 -24.57 -37.43 -37.61
CA SER A 141 -24.85 -36.00 -37.61
C SER A 141 -23.53 -35.20 -37.52
N PRO A 142 -23.30 -34.19 -38.40
CA PRO A 142 -22.09 -33.38 -38.36
C PRO A 142 -22.10 -32.31 -37.25
N ILE A 143 -23.20 -32.18 -36.50
CA ILE A 143 -23.36 -31.14 -35.47
C ILE A 143 -22.70 -31.59 -34.17
N ALA A 144 -21.68 -30.85 -33.76
CA ALA A 144 -20.96 -31.07 -32.50
C ALA A 144 -21.75 -30.59 -31.27
N ASP A 145 -21.29 -31.01 -30.09
CA ASP A 145 -21.77 -30.46 -28.82
C ASP A 145 -21.51 -28.95 -28.72
N LEU A 146 -22.45 -28.26 -28.07
CA LEU A 146 -22.32 -26.86 -27.73
C LEU A 146 -21.25 -26.73 -26.64
N LYS A 147 -20.27 -25.85 -26.83
CA LYS A 147 -19.20 -25.59 -25.86
C LYS A 147 -19.08 -24.11 -25.58
N ALA A 148 -18.86 -23.75 -24.33
CA ALA A 148 -18.52 -22.38 -23.94
C ALA A 148 -17.40 -22.37 -22.90
N THR A 149 -16.60 -21.31 -22.92
CA THR A 149 -15.58 -21.04 -21.92
C THR A 149 -15.68 -19.58 -21.53
N ALA A 150 -15.72 -19.32 -20.23
CA ALA A 150 -15.69 -17.97 -19.69
C ALA A 150 -14.65 -17.90 -18.58
N THR A 151 -13.91 -16.80 -18.53
CA THR A 151 -13.04 -16.47 -17.40
C THR A 151 -13.58 -15.18 -16.78
N ALA A 152 -13.75 -15.19 -15.46
CA ALA A 152 -14.17 -14.01 -14.71
C ALA A 152 -13.22 -13.78 -13.54
N ALA A 153 -12.95 -12.52 -13.21
CA ALA A 153 -12.10 -12.14 -12.09
C ALA A 153 -12.78 -11.10 -11.21
N LYS A 154 -12.50 -11.17 -9.91
CA LYS A 154 -12.89 -10.19 -8.90
C LYS A 154 -11.68 -9.85 -8.05
N ILE A 155 -11.34 -8.56 -7.99
CA ILE A 155 -10.23 -8.07 -7.18
C ILE A 155 -10.81 -7.09 -6.16
N ASP A 156 -10.80 -7.51 -4.90
CA ASP A 156 -11.16 -6.65 -3.76
C ASP A 156 -9.90 -5.96 -3.26
N GLU A 157 -10.01 -4.65 -3.00
CA GLU A 157 -8.88 -3.81 -2.62
C GLU A 157 -9.25 -2.92 -1.44
N ALA A 158 -8.28 -2.62 -0.59
CA ALA A 158 -8.46 -1.68 0.50
C ALA A 158 -7.23 -0.78 0.65
N GLY A 159 -7.48 0.44 1.12
CA GLY A 159 -6.45 1.39 1.48
C GLY A 159 -6.07 1.23 2.93
N VAL A 160 -4.78 1.16 3.22
CA VAL A 160 -4.23 1.18 4.58
C VAL A 160 -3.18 2.27 4.68
N GLN A 161 -3.15 2.93 5.83
CA GLN A 161 -2.17 3.96 6.12
C GLN A 161 -1.67 3.80 7.54
N VAL A 162 -0.38 4.05 7.77
CA VAL A 162 0.21 4.04 9.11
C VAL A 162 0.94 5.34 9.41
N SER A 163 0.79 5.83 10.64
CA SER A 163 1.55 6.93 11.23
C SER A 163 2.09 6.50 12.58
N SER A 164 3.24 7.02 12.98
CA SER A 164 3.83 6.77 14.29
C SER A 164 3.38 7.78 15.34
N GLY A 165 2.33 8.58 15.13
CA GLY A 165 1.94 9.59 16.12
C GLY A 165 0.53 10.13 15.92
N VAL A 166 -0.03 10.65 17.02
CA VAL A 166 -1.29 11.41 17.01
C VAL A 166 -1.03 12.75 16.33
N LEU A 167 -1.87 13.08 15.35
CA LEU A 167 -1.92 14.32 14.59
C LEU A 167 -2.26 15.51 15.50
N GLY A 168 -1.39 15.86 16.44
CA GLY A 168 -1.56 16.95 17.39
C GLY A 168 -0.26 17.73 17.48
N LEU A 169 -0.20 18.86 16.80
CA LEU A 169 1.02 19.66 16.71
C LEU A 169 1.07 20.77 17.74
N SER A 170 2.28 20.98 18.25
CA SER A 170 2.77 22.30 18.58
C SER A 170 3.09 23.05 17.27
N ASN A 171 2.37 24.15 17.00
CA ASN A 171 2.46 24.91 15.74
C ASN A 171 3.87 25.46 15.44
N GLY A 172 4.70 25.65 16.48
CA GLY A 172 5.98 26.34 16.36
C GLY A 172 7.00 25.63 15.48
N VAL A 173 7.11 24.30 15.60
CA VAL A 173 8.23 23.58 14.96
C VAL A 173 7.91 23.08 13.57
N VAL A 174 6.65 22.81 13.27
CA VAL A 174 6.20 22.53 11.89
C VAL A 174 6.54 23.70 10.99
N ASN A 175 6.27 24.91 11.48
CA ASN A 175 6.58 26.15 10.79
C ASN A 175 8.09 26.37 10.66
N GLN A 176 8.87 26.07 11.70
CA GLN A 176 10.34 26.15 11.64
C GLN A 176 10.92 25.15 10.63
N LEU A 177 10.45 23.90 10.64
CA LEU A 177 10.93 22.86 9.72
C LEU A 177 10.53 23.16 8.27
N LEU A 178 9.27 23.56 8.04
CA LEU A 178 8.81 24.04 6.74
C LEU A 178 9.66 25.22 6.27
N THR A 179 9.95 26.17 7.16
CA THR A 179 10.76 27.34 6.81
C THR A 179 12.20 26.99 6.47
N LEU A 180 12.82 26.10 7.26
CA LEU A 180 14.19 25.64 7.08
C LEU A 180 14.36 24.88 5.76
N LEU A 181 13.45 23.97 5.46
CA LEU A 181 13.56 23.09 4.28
C LEU A 181 13.12 23.78 2.99
N THR A 182 12.12 24.66 3.05
CA THR A 182 11.66 25.39 1.86
C THR A 182 12.42 26.69 1.62
N GLY A 183 13.13 27.22 2.62
CA GLY A 183 13.77 28.53 2.56
C GLY A 183 12.76 29.69 2.49
N ARG A 184 11.53 29.48 2.93
CA ARG A 184 10.40 30.43 2.88
C ARG A 184 9.75 30.53 4.24
N ASN A 185 9.37 31.73 4.67
CA ASN A 185 8.71 31.90 5.96
C ASN A 185 7.27 31.35 5.89
N ILE A 186 7.07 30.15 6.44
CA ILE A 186 5.77 29.47 6.50
C ILE A 186 5.27 29.50 7.94
N ALA A 187 4.07 30.03 8.15
CA ALA A 187 3.45 30.17 9.46
C ALA A 187 2.00 29.64 9.45
N LEU A 188 1.83 28.33 9.54
CA LEU A 188 0.53 27.68 9.72
C LEU A 188 0.00 27.91 11.14
N THR A 189 -1.27 28.29 11.24
CA THR A 189 -1.98 28.40 12.52
C THR A 189 -2.47 27.02 12.99
N GLY A 190 -2.74 26.88 14.29
CA GLY A 190 -3.30 25.63 14.83
C GLY A 190 -4.63 25.24 14.17
N ALA A 191 -5.49 26.21 13.83
CA ALA A 191 -6.73 25.96 13.11
C ALA A 191 -6.49 25.45 11.68
N GLN A 192 -5.50 25.99 10.98
CA GLN A 192 -5.11 25.51 9.65
C GLN A 192 -4.56 24.08 9.72
N ILE A 193 -3.73 23.78 10.72
CA ILE A 193 -3.22 22.43 10.96
C ILE A 193 -4.39 21.46 11.22
N THR A 194 -5.32 21.79 12.12
CA THR A 194 -6.52 20.98 12.38
C THR A 194 -7.36 20.77 11.12
N THR A 195 -7.47 21.78 10.27
CA THR A 195 -8.17 21.67 8.97
C THR A 195 -7.47 20.68 8.04
N LEU A 196 -6.13 20.70 7.95
CA LEU A 196 -5.37 19.75 7.14
C LEU A 196 -5.43 18.32 7.69
N MET A 197 -5.42 18.16 9.02
CA MET A 197 -5.47 16.84 9.68
C MET A 197 -6.86 16.20 9.55
N GLY A 198 -7.93 17.00 9.55
CA GLY A 198 -9.30 16.52 9.34
C GLY A 198 -9.71 16.36 7.88
N SER A 199 -8.80 16.62 6.92
CA SER A 199 -9.09 16.50 5.50
C SER A 199 -8.97 15.05 5.00
N ASP A 200 -9.59 14.77 3.85
CA ASP A 200 -9.51 13.48 3.17
C ASP A 200 -9.26 13.71 1.67
N ILE A 201 -8.00 13.55 1.26
CA ILE A 201 -7.54 13.75 -0.12
C ILE A 201 -7.58 12.40 -0.83
N ASP A 202 -8.45 12.27 -1.84
CA ASP A 202 -8.49 11.10 -2.71
C ASP A 202 -7.14 10.95 -3.46
N MET A 203 -6.44 9.84 -3.22
CA MET A 203 -5.10 9.63 -3.76
C MET A 203 -5.09 9.48 -5.28
N GLY A 204 -6.16 8.92 -5.87
CA GLY A 204 -6.27 8.79 -7.32
C GLY A 204 -6.41 10.16 -7.96
N LEU A 205 -7.34 10.97 -7.46
CA LEU A 205 -7.52 12.34 -7.94
C LEU A 205 -6.27 13.18 -7.71
N PHE A 206 -5.64 13.08 -6.54
CA PHE A 206 -4.38 13.76 -6.25
C PHE A 206 -3.30 13.45 -7.29
N MET A 207 -3.07 12.18 -7.60
CA MET A 207 -2.04 11.79 -8.57
C MET A 207 -2.37 12.24 -10.00
N ASP A 208 -3.65 12.21 -10.39
CA ASP A 208 -4.08 12.76 -11.68
C ASP A 208 -3.82 14.28 -11.76
N ARG A 209 -4.13 15.03 -10.70
CA ARG A 209 -3.86 16.47 -10.62
C ARG A 209 -2.36 16.76 -10.58
N LEU A 210 -1.58 15.92 -9.91
CA LEU A 210 -0.13 16.02 -9.84
C LEU A 210 0.51 15.80 -11.21
N ALA A 211 0.05 14.81 -11.97
CA ALA A 211 0.50 14.58 -13.35
C ALA A 211 0.26 15.81 -14.24
N VAL A 212 -0.93 16.43 -14.13
CA VAL A 212 -1.26 17.65 -14.88
C VAL A 212 -0.36 18.82 -14.48
N ARG A 213 -0.20 19.10 -13.18
CA ARG A 213 0.63 20.23 -12.70
C ARG A 213 2.11 20.04 -13.03
N ALA A 214 2.63 18.83 -12.87
CA ALA A 214 4.02 18.51 -13.16
C ALA A 214 4.32 18.30 -14.65
N GLY A 215 3.30 18.39 -15.52
CA GLY A 215 3.43 18.17 -16.96
C GLY A 215 3.91 16.76 -17.32
N ARG A 216 3.47 15.73 -16.57
CA ARG A 216 3.90 14.34 -16.75
C ARG A 216 2.80 13.49 -17.36
N SER A 217 3.23 12.55 -18.19
CA SER A 217 2.44 11.42 -18.70
C SER A 217 3.15 10.13 -18.34
N GLY A 218 2.45 9.00 -18.42
CA GLY A 218 3.00 7.69 -18.02
C GLY A 218 2.17 7.03 -16.94
N THR A 219 2.79 6.17 -16.13
CA THR A 219 2.13 5.42 -15.07
C THR A 219 2.18 6.13 -13.71
N TYR A 220 1.36 5.69 -12.75
CA TYR A 220 1.42 6.22 -11.38
C TYR A 220 2.80 6.00 -10.73
N ALA A 221 3.46 4.86 -10.97
CA ALA A 221 4.81 4.62 -10.45
C ALA A 221 5.87 5.56 -11.05
N GLU A 222 5.78 5.85 -12.35
CA GLU A 222 6.67 6.81 -13.03
C GLU A 222 6.47 8.24 -12.51
N LEU A 223 5.22 8.60 -12.20
CA LEU A 223 4.89 9.88 -11.57
C LEU A 223 5.52 9.99 -10.18
N LEU A 224 5.32 9.00 -9.30
CA LEU A 224 5.82 9.05 -7.92
C LEU A 224 7.36 9.01 -7.83
N SER A 225 8.03 8.33 -8.76
CA SER A 225 9.50 8.25 -8.80
C SER A 225 10.19 9.50 -9.38
N SER A 226 9.41 10.37 -10.02
CA SER A 226 9.93 11.59 -10.66
C SER A 226 10.21 12.71 -9.67
N PRO A 227 11.24 13.57 -9.93
CA PRO A 227 11.43 14.79 -9.16
C PRO A 227 10.33 15.80 -9.52
N ILE A 228 9.49 16.14 -8.55
CA ILE A 228 8.34 17.05 -8.68
C ILE A 228 8.51 18.24 -7.75
N ALA A 229 8.10 19.43 -8.16
CA ALA A 229 8.15 20.60 -7.29
C ALA A 229 7.16 20.44 -6.13
N PHE A 230 7.57 20.82 -4.92
CA PHE A 230 6.71 20.74 -3.74
C PHE A 230 5.47 21.62 -3.85
N SER A 231 5.55 22.77 -4.55
CA SER A 231 4.37 23.57 -4.91
C SER A 231 3.35 22.79 -5.73
N ASP A 232 3.80 21.92 -6.64
CA ASP A 232 2.89 21.12 -7.47
C ASP A 232 2.23 20.01 -6.66
N VAL A 233 2.94 19.44 -5.68
CA VAL A 233 2.37 18.48 -4.72
C VAL A 233 1.25 19.12 -3.89
N LEU A 234 1.52 20.27 -3.27
CA LEU A 234 0.51 20.98 -2.48
C LEU A 234 -0.67 21.44 -3.33
N GLY A 235 -0.36 21.95 -4.52
CA GLY A 235 -1.34 22.39 -5.48
C GLY A 235 -2.25 21.28 -5.97
N ALA A 236 -1.68 20.11 -6.29
CA ALA A 236 -2.44 18.94 -6.72
C ALA A 236 -3.36 18.43 -5.61
N ALA A 237 -2.90 18.45 -4.36
CA ALA A 237 -3.73 18.11 -3.21
C ALA A 237 -4.86 19.14 -3.02
N GLY A 238 -4.59 20.43 -3.26
CA GLY A 238 -5.59 21.49 -3.27
C GLY A 238 -6.64 21.32 -4.37
N ASP A 239 -6.24 20.94 -5.58
CA ASP A 239 -7.14 20.66 -6.70
C ASP A 239 -7.99 19.40 -6.44
N ALA A 240 -7.39 18.35 -5.89
CA ALA A 240 -8.12 17.14 -5.48
C ALA A 240 -9.13 17.43 -4.37
N ALA A 241 -8.77 18.27 -3.39
CA ALA A 241 -9.70 18.75 -2.37
C ALA A 241 -10.86 19.57 -2.97
N ALA A 242 -10.59 20.40 -3.99
CA ALA A 242 -11.63 21.15 -4.70
C ALA A 242 -12.60 20.23 -5.45
N ASP A 243 -12.07 19.24 -6.19
CA ASP A 243 -12.87 18.23 -6.88
C ASP A 243 -13.77 17.43 -5.91
N ALA A 244 -13.31 17.31 -4.68
CA ALA A 244 -14.00 16.63 -3.59
C ALA A 244 -14.96 17.54 -2.79
N GLY A 245 -15.08 18.83 -3.14
CA GLY A 245 -15.96 19.80 -2.48
C GLY A 245 -15.43 20.41 -1.18
N SER A 246 -14.14 20.21 -0.86
CA SER A 246 -13.50 20.72 0.37
C SER A 246 -12.83 22.08 0.16
N THR A 247 -13.61 23.15 0.04
CA THR A 247 -13.13 24.50 -0.30
C THR A 247 -12.10 25.06 0.69
N SER A 248 -12.27 24.83 2.01
CA SER A 248 -11.34 25.33 3.03
C SER A 248 -9.96 24.70 2.90
N VAL A 249 -9.91 23.38 2.77
CA VAL A 249 -8.68 22.59 2.57
C VAL A 249 -8.01 22.99 1.26
N SER A 250 -8.79 23.08 0.17
CA SER A 250 -8.31 23.49 -1.14
C SER A 250 -7.65 24.86 -1.09
N THR A 251 -8.35 25.87 -0.54
CA THR A 251 -7.84 27.25 -0.44
C THR A 251 -6.54 27.31 0.36
N LEU A 252 -6.48 26.59 1.49
CA LEU A 252 -5.28 26.54 2.32
C LEU A 252 -4.08 25.94 1.58
N LEU A 253 -4.27 24.80 0.91
CA LEU A 253 -3.21 24.12 0.16
C LEU A 253 -2.74 24.91 -1.07
N LEU A 254 -3.66 25.55 -1.78
CA LEU A 254 -3.34 26.42 -2.92
C LEU A 254 -2.55 27.65 -2.47
N ASN A 255 -2.94 28.28 -1.36
CA ASN A 255 -2.17 29.40 -0.79
C ASN A 255 -0.77 28.98 -0.34
N LEU A 256 -0.65 27.81 0.32
CA LEU A 256 0.65 27.28 0.72
C LEU A 256 1.52 26.95 -0.50
N SER A 257 0.92 26.40 -1.57
CA SER A 257 1.62 26.10 -2.82
C SER A 257 2.25 27.35 -3.44
N ALA A 258 1.55 28.49 -3.39
CA ALA A 258 2.03 29.77 -3.91
C ALA A 258 3.17 30.37 -3.07
N GLN A 259 3.19 30.12 -1.76
CA GLN A 259 4.23 30.63 -0.85
C GLN A 259 5.57 29.88 -0.98
N VAL A 260 5.52 28.56 -1.18
CA VAL A 260 6.74 27.73 -1.26
C VAL A 260 7.47 27.90 -2.59
N GLY A 261 6.73 28.01 -3.70
CA GLY A 261 7.29 28.07 -5.05
C GLY A 261 7.92 26.76 -5.54
N SER A 262 8.55 26.77 -6.71
CA SER A 262 8.96 25.55 -7.44
C SER A 262 10.41 25.10 -7.22
N GLY A 263 11.17 25.82 -6.38
CA GLY A 263 12.61 25.57 -6.17
C GLY A 263 12.90 24.29 -5.39
N TYR A 264 12.03 23.93 -4.44
CA TYR A 264 12.17 22.70 -3.64
C TYR A 264 11.52 21.53 -4.38
N LYS A 265 12.31 20.51 -4.73
CA LYS A 265 11.84 19.32 -5.45
C LYS A 265 11.90 18.08 -4.58
N VAL A 266 10.91 17.22 -4.72
CA VAL A 266 10.72 16.00 -3.92
C VAL A 266 10.48 14.81 -4.85
N LYS A 267 10.85 13.60 -4.40
CA LYS A 267 10.47 12.34 -5.04
C LYS A 267 9.54 11.58 -4.10
N LEU A 268 8.43 11.08 -4.61
CA LEU A 268 7.38 10.42 -3.82
C LEU A 268 7.44 8.89 -3.91
N THR A 269 8.60 8.32 -4.25
CA THR A 269 8.79 6.89 -4.54
C THR A 269 8.32 5.94 -3.43
N GLY A 270 8.30 6.38 -2.16
CA GLY A 270 7.81 5.58 -1.02
C GLY A 270 6.54 6.14 -0.39
N LEU A 271 5.78 6.99 -1.11
CA LEU A 271 4.52 7.54 -0.60
C LEU A 271 3.48 6.43 -0.57
N ALA A 272 3.35 5.73 -1.69
CA ALA A 272 2.27 4.79 -1.93
C ALA A 272 2.78 3.51 -2.60
N ASP A 273 2.32 2.37 -2.09
CA ASP A 273 2.29 1.10 -2.82
C ASP A 273 0.87 0.97 -3.37
N LEU A 274 0.77 0.97 -4.70
CA LEU A 274 -0.51 1.01 -5.40
C LEU A 274 -0.87 -0.37 -5.99
N GLY A 275 -0.07 -1.40 -5.73
CA GLY A 275 -0.27 -2.74 -6.25
C GLY A 275 -0.55 -2.76 -7.76
N VAL A 276 -1.74 -3.25 -8.15
CA VAL A 276 -2.14 -3.34 -9.57
C VAL A 276 -2.26 -1.98 -10.27
N TRP A 277 -2.34 -0.88 -9.53
CA TRP A 277 -2.46 0.47 -10.07
C TRP A 277 -1.12 1.09 -10.44
N GLU A 278 0.01 0.59 -9.95
CA GLU A 278 1.33 1.18 -10.22
C GLU A 278 1.63 1.31 -11.72
N LYS A 279 1.20 0.31 -12.50
CA LYS A 279 1.38 0.24 -13.96
C LYS A 279 0.24 0.89 -14.75
N MET A 280 -0.78 1.42 -14.09
CA MET A 280 -1.91 2.09 -14.75
C MET A 280 -1.53 3.51 -15.17
N PRO A 281 -2.05 4.01 -16.30
CA PRO A 281 -1.81 5.37 -16.74
C PRO A 281 -2.52 6.40 -15.84
N VAL A 282 -1.84 7.50 -15.57
CA VAL A 282 -2.41 8.68 -14.90
C VAL A 282 -3.54 9.30 -15.73
N GLY A 283 -4.48 9.98 -15.09
CA GLY A 283 -5.60 10.69 -15.70
C GLY A 283 -6.93 9.93 -15.73
N ASN A 284 -7.00 8.74 -15.12
CA ASN A 284 -8.18 7.88 -15.14
C ASN A 284 -8.81 7.65 -13.75
N ALA A 285 -8.43 8.42 -12.74
CA ALA A 285 -8.93 8.25 -11.37
C ALA A 285 -10.41 8.60 -11.18
N ARG A 286 -11.06 9.23 -12.16
CA ARG A 286 -12.51 9.49 -12.15
C ARG A 286 -13.36 8.32 -12.65
N ALA A 287 -12.75 7.29 -13.23
CA ALA A 287 -13.49 6.10 -13.65
C ALA A 287 -14.10 5.41 -12.43
N GLN A 288 -15.28 4.77 -12.59
CA GLN A 288 -15.96 4.06 -11.49
C GLN A 288 -15.09 2.97 -10.84
N THR A 289 -14.07 2.49 -11.55
CA THR A 289 -13.15 1.45 -11.10
C THR A 289 -11.92 1.96 -10.36
N SER A 290 -11.74 3.27 -10.15
CA SER A 290 -10.50 3.91 -9.70
C SER A 290 -10.01 3.56 -8.29
N LEU A 291 -8.80 4.03 -7.96
CA LEU A 291 -8.23 4.07 -6.61
C LEU A 291 -9.15 4.83 -5.66
N ARG A 292 -9.80 4.14 -4.72
CA ARG A 292 -10.76 4.71 -3.76
C ARG A 292 -10.24 4.66 -2.33
N ALA A 293 -9.11 5.30 -2.11
CA ALA A 293 -8.52 5.47 -0.80
C ALA A 293 -7.85 6.85 -0.71
N GLY A 294 -7.82 7.40 0.49
CA GLY A 294 -7.40 8.78 0.74
C GLY A 294 -6.29 8.88 1.77
N ILE A 295 -5.72 10.07 1.87
CA ILE A 295 -4.78 10.47 2.90
C ILE A 295 -5.15 11.86 3.37
N ASN A 296 -4.94 12.20 4.64
CA ASN A 296 -5.13 13.59 5.03
C ASN A 296 -3.99 14.46 4.50
N ALA A 297 -4.32 15.71 4.17
CA ALA A 297 -3.40 16.65 3.56
C ALA A 297 -2.18 16.94 4.45
N PHE A 298 -2.33 16.88 5.77
CA PHE A 298 -1.22 17.10 6.69
C PHE A 298 -0.17 15.96 6.64
N GLN A 299 -0.61 14.71 6.54
CA GLN A 299 0.29 13.56 6.37
C GLN A 299 0.99 13.60 5.02
N LEU A 300 0.27 13.96 3.95
CA LEU A 300 0.86 14.15 2.64
C LEU A 300 1.92 15.27 2.65
N LEU A 301 1.62 16.40 3.30
CA LEU A 301 2.54 17.51 3.51
C LEU A 301 3.83 17.04 4.22
N ASN A 302 3.69 16.36 5.37
CA ASN A 302 4.83 15.87 6.14
C ASN A 302 5.67 14.87 5.35
N TYR A 303 5.03 13.93 4.65
CA TYR A 303 5.74 12.98 3.82
C TYR A 303 6.56 13.68 2.74
N ALA A 304 5.92 14.57 1.97
CA ALA A 304 6.58 15.28 0.89
C ALA A 304 7.73 16.16 1.42
N LEU A 305 7.56 16.77 2.60
CA LEU A 305 8.59 17.57 3.24
C LEU A 305 9.83 16.74 3.58
N LEU A 306 9.64 15.58 4.23
CA LEU A 306 10.71 14.65 4.62
C LEU A 306 11.38 13.97 3.42
N ALA A 307 10.64 13.79 2.32
CA ALA A 307 11.16 13.22 1.08
C ALA A 307 12.16 14.13 0.35
N GLY A 308 12.19 15.43 0.66
CA GLY A 308 13.05 16.40 -0.01
C GLY A 308 14.45 16.59 0.59
N GLY A 309 14.77 15.97 1.73
CA GLY A 309 16.17 15.92 2.21
C GLY A 309 16.37 15.83 3.71
N GLN A 310 17.65 15.84 4.09
CA GLN A 310 18.14 15.73 5.46
C GLN A 310 18.19 17.11 6.12
N PRO A 311 17.60 17.31 7.31
CA PRO A 311 17.76 18.56 8.04
C PRO A 311 19.22 18.74 8.53
N PRO A 312 19.69 20.00 8.67
CA PRO A 312 21.03 20.31 9.15
C PRO A 312 21.22 19.95 10.64
N SER A 313 22.48 19.88 11.07
CA SER A 313 22.85 19.67 12.48
C SER A 313 22.32 20.80 13.37
N LEU A 314 21.83 20.45 14.57
CA LEU A 314 21.23 21.38 15.51
C LEU A 314 21.79 21.19 16.92
N SER A 315 22.23 22.27 17.57
CA SER A 315 22.54 22.24 19.00
C SER A 315 21.25 22.24 19.80
N LEU A 316 20.98 21.15 20.52
CA LEU A 316 19.77 21.00 21.33
C LEU A 316 19.98 21.56 22.74
N THR A 317 21.17 21.35 23.30
CA THR A 317 21.65 21.96 24.55
C THR A 317 23.18 22.20 24.44
N PRO A 318 23.82 22.88 25.41
CA PRO A 318 25.28 22.98 25.44
C PRO A 318 26.01 21.63 25.54
N ALA A 319 25.33 20.59 26.04
CA ALA A 319 25.91 19.25 26.25
C ALA A 319 25.42 18.20 25.24
N VAL A 320 24.39 18.50 24.43
CA VAL A 320 23.83 17.56 23.46
C VAL A 320 23.63 18.25 22.12
N ARG A 321 24.31 17.73 21.10
CA ARG A 321 24.19 18.18 19.71
C ARG A 321 23.58 17.08 18.86
N LEU A 322 22.53 17.42 18.10
CA LEU A 322 22.04 16.59 17.00
C LEU A 322 23.02 16.72 15.84
N ALA A 323 23.94 15.77 15.73
CA ALA A 323 24.94 15.70 14.68
C ALA A 323 24.31 15.40 13.30
N GLY A 324 23.21 14.65 13.29
CA GLY A 324 22.40 14.46 12.10
C GLY A 324 21.09 13.73 12.39
N MET A 325 20.10 13.91 11.52
CA MET A 325 18.85 13.17 11.54
C MET A 325 18.45 12.79 10.13
N ALA A 326 18.05 11.54 9.97
CA ALA A 326 17.53 11.01 8.72
C ALA A 326 16.19 10.33 8.97
N THR A 327 15.26 10.49 8.03
CA THR A 327 14.02 9.71 8.00
C THR A 327 13.93 8.99 6.67
N ASP A 328 13.90 7.66 6.71
CA ASP A 328 13.78 6.85 5.51
C ASP A 328 12.32 6.73 5.09
N VAL A 329 11.96 7.55 4.12
CA VAL A 329 10.65 7.57 3.48
C VAL A 329 10.64 6.81 2.15
N LEU A 330 11.75 6.17 1.77
CA LEU A 330 11.94 5.52 0.47
C LEU A 330 11.80 3.99 0.55
N SER A 331 12.23 3.39 1.66
CA SER A 331 12.30 1.93 1.77
C SER A 331 10.95 1.23 1.92
N ASN A 332 9.90 1.96 2.32
CA ASN A 332 8.59 1.38 2.57
C ASN A 332 7.45 2.40 2.30
N PRO A 333 6.33 1.96 1.69
CA PRO A 333 5.17 2.80 1.43
C PRO A 333 4.49 3.27 2.73
N ARG A 334 4.02 4.52 2.77
CA ARG A 334 3.21 5.06 3.88
C ARG A 334 1.72 4.81 3.73
N PHE A 335 1.31 4.64 2.49
CA PHE A 335 -0.03 4.33 2.06
C PHE A 335 0.05 3.09 1.19
N GLY A 336 -0.77 2.08 1.48
CA GLY A 336 -0.91 0.91 0.63
C GLY A 336 -2.32 0.88 0.09
N TYR A 337 -2.48 0.56 -1.19
CA TYR A 337 -3.78 0.23 -1.75
C TYR A 337 -3.71 -0.97 -2.67
N GLY A 338 -4.52 -1.98 -2.37
CA GLY A 338 -4.56 -3.18 -3.17
C GLY A 338 -5.18 -4.37 -2.44
N PRO A 339 -4.94 -5.60 -2.94
CA PRO A 339 -5.53 -6.81 -2.40
C PRO A 339 -4.99 -7.22 -1.02
N ALA A 340 -5.76 -8.07 -0.35
CA ALA A 340 -5.39 -8.63 0.94
C ALA A 340 -4.14 -9.53 0.87
N ASN A 341 -3.24 -9.36 1.83
CA ASN A 341 -1.92 -9.97 1.99
C ASN A 341 -0.90 -9.58 0.92
N GLU A 342 -1.18 -8.51 0.19
CA GLU A 342 -0.30 -7.94 -0.85
C GLU A 342 -0.05 -6.46 -0.59
N THR A 343 -0.80 -5.88 0.33
CA THR A 343 -0.83 -4.44 0.59
C THR A 343 -0.45 -4.18 2.02
N SER A 344 0.60 -3.38 2.19
CA SER A 344 1.12 -2.97 3.48
C SER A 344 1.44 -1.48 3.48
N ALA A 345 1.37 -0.89 4.67
CA ALA A 345 1.84 0.46 4.92
C ALA A 345 2.71 0.45 6.18
N TYR A 346 3.64 1.40 6.24
CA TYR A 346 4.66 1.46 7.28
C TYR A 346 4.79 2.88 7.82
N THR A 347 5.29 3.05 9.04
CA THR A 347 5.82 4.34 9.51
C THR A 347 7.27 4.50 9.09
N ALA A 348 7.73 5.76 9.01
CA ALA A 348 9.11 6.00 8.59
C ALA A 348 10.10 5.59 9.66
N VAL A 349 11.20 4.98 9.23
CA VAL A 349 12.32 4.71 10.12
C VAL A 349 13.06 6.03 10.29
N THR A 350 13.29 6.46 11.53
CA THR A 350 14.02 7.70 11.83
C THR A 350 15.27 7.37 12.61
N ARG A 351 16.41 7.89 12.15
CA ARG A 351 17.70 7.76 12.82
C ARG A 351 18.16 9.13 13.31
N LEU A 352 18.52 9.21 14.57
CA LEU A 352 19.11 10.38 15.21
C LEU A 352 20.56 10.03 15.57
N LEU A 353 21.50 10.86 15.11
CA LEU A 353 22.89 10.81 15.53
C LEU A 353 23.14 11.98 16.50
N LEU A 354 23.49 11.65 17.74
CA LEU A 354 23.71 12.59 18.82
C LEU A 354 25.17 12.56 19.24
N ASP A 355 25.77 13.73 19.40
CA ASP A 355 27.02 13.90 20.13
C ASP A 355 26.67 14.38 21.54
N VAL A 356 26.99 13.57 22.54
CA VAL A 356 26.71 13.87 23.95
C VAL A 356 28.03 14.16 24.66
N ASP A 357 28.17 15.37 25.18
CA ASP A 357 29.29 15.79 26.01
C ASP A 357 29.04 15.37 27.47
N VAL A 358 29.79 14.37 27.94
CA VAL A 358 29.70 13.82 29.29
C VAL A 358 30.87 14.32 30.12
N SER A 359 30.58 15.05 31.21
CA SER A 359 31.59 15.42 32.20
C SER A 359 31.87 14.23 33.12
N LEU A 360 33.10 13.75 33.11
CA LEU A 360 33.61 12.67 33.97
C LEU A 360 34.25 13.21 35.25
N ASN A 361 34.04 14.49 35.58
CA ASN A 361 34.45 15.08 36.86
C ASN A 361 33.54 14.68 38.03
N VAL A 362 32.68 13.68 37.83
CA VAL A 362 31.78 13.17 38.88
C VAL A 362 32.59 12.29 39.85
N LEU A 363 32.29 12.36 41.14
CA LEU A 363 32.93 11.59 42.22
C LEU A 363 34.43 11.91 42.47
N GLY A 364 34.91 13.10 42.10
CA GLY A 364 36.28 13.54 42.44
C GLY A 364 37.37 12.94 41.56
N LEU A 365 37.02 12.41 40.38
CA LEU A 365 37.96 11.86 39.40
C LEU A 365 38.65 12.94 38.54
N GLY A 366 38.14 14.18 38.53
CA GLY A 366 38.73 15.28 37.75
C GLY A 366 40.20 15.57 38.07
N PRO A 367 40.64 15.61 39.34
CA PRO A 367 42.05 15.71 39.69
C PRO A 367 42.90 14.55 39.15
N VAL A 368 42.39 13.32 39.20
CA VAL A 368 43.10 12.12 38.68
C VAL A 368 43.24 12.18 37.16
N LEU A 369 42.16 12.52 36.46
CA LEU A 369 42.16 12.69 35.00
C LEU A 369 43.07 13.85 34.57
N SER A 370 43.01 14.99 35.27
CA SER A 370 43.87 16.16 35.02
C SER A 370 45.35 15.85 35.25
N LEU A 371 45.69 15.07 36.28
CA LEU A 371 47.07 14.66 36.56
C LEU A 371 47.65 13.77 35.45
N LEU A 372 46.79 13.03 34.75
CA LEU A 372 47.15 12.21 33.58
C LEU A 372 47.10 13.00 32.26
N GLY A 373 46.86 14.31 32.31
CA GLY A 373 46.73 15.17 31.12
C GLY A 373 45.48 14.88 30.29
N LEU A 374 44.48 14.20 30.86
CA LEU A 374 43.25 13.82 30.19
C LEU A 374 42.17 14.88 30.41
N GLN A 375 41.42 15.17 29.36
CA GLN A 375 40.26 16.07 29.43
C GLN A 375 39.16 15.44 30.29
N THR A 376 38.42 16.23 31.05
CA THR A 376 37.28 15.72 31.86
C THR A 376 36.00 15.60 31.04
N LEU A 377 35.96 16.19 29.84
CA LEU A 377 34.82 16.13 28.93
C LEU A 377 35.02 15.01 27.90
N ALA A 378 34.10 14.04 27.88
CA ALA A 378 34.09 12.94 26.93
C ALA A 378 32.95 13.09 25.92
N LYS A 379 33.27 13.00 24.63
CA LYS A 379 32.27 12.97 23.54
C LYS A 379 31.79 11.56 23.32
N VAL A 380 30.51 11.32 23.57
CA VAL A 380 29.88 10.01 23.39
C VAL A 380 28.95 10.07 22.18
N PRO A 381 29.28 9.39 21.07
CA PRO A 381 28.37 9.28 19.92
C PRO A 381 27.26 8.28 20.26
N VAL A 382 26.01 8.74 20.15
CA VAL A 382 24.82 7.94 20.41
C VAL A 382 23.96 7.95 19.16
N LEU A 383 23.63 6.76 18.65
CA LEU A 383 22.64 6.61 17.59
C LEU A 383 21.34 6.05 18.16
N ILE A 384 20.24 6.72 17.88
CA ILE A 384 18.88 6.24 18.20
C ILE A 384 18.16 5.96 16.88
N GLU A 385 17.67 4.74 16.71
CA GLU A 385 16.80 4.34 15.61
C GLU A 385 15.40 4.09 16.13
N ILE A 386 14.43 4.77 15.51
CA ILE A 386 13.02 4.54 15.67
C ILE A 386 12.59 3.71 14.48
N GLY A 387 12.36 2.43 14.74
CA GLY A 387 11.93 1.45 13.75
C GLY A 387 10.55 1.75 13.20
N SER A 388 10.22 1.14 12.06
CA SER A 388 8.90 1.29 11.45
C SER A 388 7.86 0.47 12.19
N GLY A 389 6.72 1.09 12.51
CA GLY A 389 5.47 0.36 12.68
C GLY A 389 4.94 -0.09 11.31
N SER A 390 4.14 -1.16 11.28
CA SER A 390 3.60 -1.73 10.05
C SER A 390 2.12 -2.03 10.18
N ALA A 391 1.41 -2.03 9.06
CA ALA A 391 0.06 -2.54 8.93
C ALA A 391 -0.08 -3.25 7.60
N THR A 392 -0.42 -4.53 7.64
CA THR A 392 -0.62 -5.35 6.45
C THR A 392 -2.09 -5.77 6.40
N ILE A 393 -2.76 -5.53 5.28
CA ILE A 393 -4.13 -6.01 5.09
C ILE A 393 -4.09 -7.52 4.99
N THR A 394 -4.86 -8.24 5.81
CA THR A 394 -4.90 -9.72 5.79
C THR A 394 -6.20 -10.26 5.22
N ASN A 395 -7.28 -9.49 5.33
CA ASN A 395 -8.57 -9.89 4.80
C ASN A 395 -9.41 -8.68 4.37
N ILE A 396 -10.14 -8.81 3.25
CA ILE A 396 -11.13 -7.83 2.80
C ILE A 396 -12.43 -8.61 2.57
N ARG A 397 -13.49 -8.25 3.28
CA ARG A 397 -14.82 -8.85 3.15
C ARG A 397 -15.77 -7.80 2.60
N CYS A 398 -16.23 -8.09 1.39
CA CYS A 398 -17.23 -7.31 0.69
C CYS A 398 -18.58 -8.04 0.75
N THR A 399 -19.60 -7.38 1.28
CA THR A 399 -20.99 -7.84 1.24
C THR A 399 -21.71 -7.26 0.01
N SER A 400 -23.01 -7.55 -0.15
CA SER A 400 -23.84 -7.00 -1.24
C SER A 400 -23.92 -5.48 -1.23
N GLU A 401 -23.79 -4.85 -0.05
CA GLU A 401 -23.69 -3.40 0.11
C GLU A 401 -22.27 -3.01 0.49
N ALA A 402 -21.33 -3.26 -0.44
CA ALA A 402 -19.92 -2.91 -0.31
C ALA A 402 -19.68 -1.47 0.20
N ASP A 403 -20.55 -0.55 -0.18
CA ASP A 403 -20.46 0.86 0.19
C ASP A 403 -20.94 1.17 1.63
N GLN A 404 -21.45 0.18 2.38
CA GLN A 404 -21.96 0.31 3.75
C GLN A 404 -21.34 -0.70 4.72
N ASP A 405 -21.14 -1.95 4.29
CA ASP A 405 -20.90 -3.09 5.20
C ASP A 405 -19.58 -3.83 4.93
N SER A 406 -18.64 -3.17 4.25
CA SER A 406 -17.31 -3.72 4.04
C SER A 406 -16.51 -3.83 5.34
N VAL A 407 -15.78 -4.93 5.49
CA VAL A 407 -14.90 -5.21 6.62
C VAL A 407 -13.50 -5.48 6.13
N VAL A 408 -12.50 -4.85 6.75
CA VAL A 408 -11.09 -5.02 6.44
C VAL A 408 -10.36 -5.44 7.71
N THR A 409 -9.67 -6.56 7.67
CA THR A 409 -8.78 -7.00 8.75
C THR A 409 -7.35 -6.72 8.35
N ILE A 410 -6.59 -6.16 9.29
CA ILE A 410 -5.16 -5.91 9.15
C ILE A 410 -4.41 -6.63 10.27
N ASN A 411 -3.13 -6.93 10.03
CA ASN A 411 -2.16 -7.21 11.09
C ASN A 411 -1.29 -5.98 11.27
N SER A 412 -1.28 -5.42 12.47
CA SER A 412 -0.52 -4.21 12.79
C SER A 412 0.58 -4.50 13.81
N GLN A 413 1.72 -3.84 13.66
CA GLN A 413 2.84 -3.84 14.59
C GLN A 413 3.22 -2.41 14.93
N ALA A 414 3.44 -2.14 16.20
CA ALA A 414 3.96 -0.86 16.66
C ALA A 414 5.43 -0.66 16.27
N SER A 415 5.86 0.60 16.18
CA SER A 415 7.27 0.95 15.99
C SER A 415 8.15 0.44 17.13
N LEU A 416 9.41 0.16 16.84
CA LEU A 416 10.40 -0.30 17.81
C LEU A 416 11.46 0.75 18.05
N LEU A 417 12.27 0.57 19.10
CA LEU A 417 13.41 1.44 19.36
C LEU A 417 14.70 0.64 19.45
N LYS A 418 15.75 1.22 18.91
CA LYS A 418 17.12 0.73 19.06
C LYS A 418 18.03 1.90 19.39
N ALA A 419 19.03 1.65 20.21
CA ALA A 419 20.04 2.63 20.55
C ALA A 419 21.42 1.99 20.60
N TYR A 420 22.42 2.72 20.11
CA TYR A 420 23.80 2.26 19.99
C TYR A 420 24.76 3.34 20.48
N ILE A 421 25.83 2.90 21.14
CA ILE A 421 27.01 3.73 21.44
C ILE A 421 28.19 3.11 20.70
N GLY A 422 28.82 3.89 19.83
CA GLY A 422 29.91 3.42 18.99
C GLY A 422 30.08 4.25 17.72
N VAL A 423 31.08 3.87 16.93
CA VAL A 423 31.32 4.44 15.60
C VAL A 423 30.77 3.48 14.56
N ALA A 424 29.80 3.92 13.75
CA ALA A 424 29.23 3.07 12.71
C ALA A 424 30.25 2.82 11.58
N HIS A 425 30.32 1.58 11.07
CA HIS A 425 31.21 1.23 9.95
C HIS A 425 30.92 2.02 8.67
N ASN A 426 29.64 2.31 8.45
CA ASN A 426 29.14 3.05 7.31
C ASN A 426 28.29 4.21 7.82
N ASN A 427 28.07 5.23 6.98
CA ASN A 427 27.16 6.32 7.32
C ASN A 427 25.75 5.78 7.63
N PRO A 428 25.28 5.80 8.89
CA PRO A 428 24.00 5.21 9.25
C PRO A 428 22.82 6.07 8.77
N LEU A 429 23.07 7.31 8.35
CA LEU A 429 22.06 8.24 7.82
C LEU A 429 21.93 8.15 6.29
N ALA A 430 22.72 7.31 5.62
CA ALA A 430 22.64 7.12 4.18
C ALA A 430 21.32 6.44 3.79
N LEU A 431 20.59 7.02 2.84
CA LEU A 431 19.31 6.52 2.34
C LEU A 431 19.49 5.66 1.08
N PRO A 432 18.69 4.59 0.88
CA PRO A 432 17.78 3.98 1.86
C PRO A 432 18.52 3.34 3.03
N PHE A 433 17.89 3.27 4.20
CA PHE A 433 18.50 2.70 5.39
C PHE A 433 18.73 1.20 5.23
N LYS A 434 19.94 0.78 5.57
CA LYS A 434 20.28 -0.64 5.78
C LYS A 434 19.91 -1.05 7.20
N PRO A 435 19.35 -2.25 7.45
CA PRO A 435 19.13 -2.74 8.82
C PRO A 435 20.40 -2.64 9.67
N LEU A 436 20.26 -2.18 10.92
CA LEU A 436 21.36 -2.07 11.88
C LEU A 436 21.27 -3.16 12.95
N SER A 437 22.46 -3.55 13.41
CA SER A 437 22.70 -4.46 14.52
C SER A 437 23.93 -3.99 15.32
N SER A 438 24.13 -4.57 16.51
CA SER A 438 25.32 -4.30 17.33
C SER A 438 26.67 -4.63 16.66
N ALA A 439 26.66 -5.44 15.59
CA ALA A 439 27.86 -5.79 14.84
C ALA A 439 28.32 -4.67 13.88
N ASP A 440 27.43 -3.74 13.51
CA ASP A 440 27.69 -2.64 12.57
C ASP A 440 28.41 -1.43 13.21
N PHE A 441 28.76 -1.55 14.49
CA PHE A 441 29.38 -0.49 15.29
C PHE A 441 30.70 -0.96 15.87
N ASP A 442 31.75 -0.16 15.68
CA ASP A 442 33.01 -0.24 16.40
C ASP A 442 32.95 0.54 17.71
N GLU A 443 33.94 0.33 18.57
CA GLU A 443 34.03 1.04 19.84
C GLU A 443 34.38 2.53 19.63
N ALA A 444 33.68 3.42 20.34
CA ALA A 444 33.96 4.84 20.31
C ALA A 444 35.08 5.20 21.29
N THR A 445 36.18 5.76 20.79
CA THR A 445 37.28 6.25 21.62
C THR A 445 36.91 7.55 22.33
N ILE A 446 37.10 7.60 23.64
CA ILE A 446 36.91 8.80 24.47
C ILE A 446 38.20 9.15 25.22
N LEU A 447 38.21 10.30 25.91
CA LEU A 447 39.34 10.76 26.74
C LEU A 447 40.69 10.76 25.98
N GLY A 448 40.70 11.28 24.75
CA GLY A 448 41.93 11.33 23.94
C GLY A 448 42.48 9.95 23.54
N GLY A 449 41.62 8.92 23.43
CA GLY A 449 42.01 7.59 22.96
C GLY A 449 42.48 6.63 24.05
N VAL A 450 42.23 6.94 25.33
CA VAL A 450 42.61 6.06 26.45
C VAL A 450 41.55 4.98 26.71
N LEU A 451 40.28 5.36 26.62
CA LEU A 451 39.14 4.47 26.83
C LEU A 451 38.35 4.32 25.54
N SER A 452 37.69 3.19 25.40
CA SER A 452 36.68 2.97 24.38
C SER A 452 35.37 2.49 24.98
N LEU A 453 34.27 2.92 24.36
CA LEU A 453 32.91 2.59 24.76
C LEU A 453 32.19 1.87 23.63
N LYS A 454 31.47 0.80 23.96
CA LYS A 454 30.50 0.17 23.06
C LYS A 454 29.27 -0.28 23.83
N ALA A 455 28.10 0.00 23.30
CA ALA A 455 26.84 -0.46 23.87
C ALA A 455 25.78 -0.62 22.78
N ALA A 456 24.86 -1.53 22.99
CA ALA A 456 23.67 -1.69 22.16
C ALA A 456 22.47 -2.09 23.03
N ALA A 457 21.34 -1.44 22.78
CA ALA A 457 20.05 -1.78 23.35
C ALA A 457 19.02 -1.80 22.22
N GLU A 458 18.25 -2.86 22.13
CA GLU A 458 17.23 -3.05 21.10
C GLU A 458 15.96 -3.55 21.79
N ASP A 459 14.83 -2.91 21.49
CA ASP A 459 13.54 -3.40 21.95
C ASP A 459 13.12 -4.61 21.10
N PRO A 460 12.58 -5.67 21.73
CA PRO A 460 12.10 -6.83 21.00
C PRO A 460 10.93 -6.47 20.09
N ILE A 461 10.88 -7.07 18.90
CA ILE A 461 9.77 -6.90 17.96
C ILE A 461 8.49 -7.41 18.62
N ALA A 462 7.51 -6.52 18.82
CA ALA A 462 6.20 -6.90 19.34
C ALA A 462 5.44 -7.79 18.33
N ALA A 463 4.71 -8.77 18.84
CA ALA A 463 3.87 -9.63 18.01
C ALA A 463 2.77 -8.81 17.31
N ALA A 464 2.55 -9.09 16.02
CA ALA A 464 1.50 -8.42 15.25
C ALA A 464 0.13 -8.70 15.86
N GLN A 465 -0.69 -7.65 15.97
CA GLN A 465 -2.05 -7.75 16.49
C GLN A 465 -3.05 -7.64 15.33
N PRO A 466 -4.01 -8.57 15.20
CA PRO A 466 -5.08 -8.45 14.22
C PRO A 466 -6.08 -7.37 14.65
N ILE A 467 -6.40 -6.46 13.75
CA ILE A 467 -7.36 -5.37 13.96
C ILE A 467 -8.38 -5.41 12.84
N THR A 468 -9.65 -5.29 13.19
CA THR A 468 -10.75 -5.29 12.22
C THR A 468 -11.38 -3.91 12.14
N PHE A 469 -11.45 -3.38 10.93
CA PHE A 469 -12.12 -2.15 10.57
C PHE A 469 -13.41 -2.51 9.83
N SER A 470 -14.50 -1.82 10.14
CA SER A 470 -15.79 -1.95 9.45
C SER A 470 -16.30 -0.57 9.06
N ARG A 471 -16.93 -0.50 7.90
CA ARG A 471 -17.60 0.72 7.42
C ARG A 471 -18.87 1.02 8.23
N GLN A 472 -19.57 -0.01 8.72
CA GLN A 472 -20.74 0.13 9.61
C GLN A 472 -20.40 0.88 10.91
N ASN A 473 -19.17 0.72 11.42
CA ASN A 473 -18.71 1.35 12.66
C ASN A 473 -17.97 2.68 12.42
N GLY A 474 -17.92 3.20 11.18
CA GLY A 474 -17.22 4.45 10.84
C GLY A 474 -15.68 4.38 10.93
N THR A 475 -15.11 3.18 11.06
CA THR A 475 -13.65 3.00 11.16
C THR A 475 -12.97 2.95 9.79
N ILE A 476 -13.70 2.58 8.74
CA ILE A 476 -13.21 2.66 7.36
C ILE A 476 -13.53 4.05 6.80
N GLY A 477 -12.49 4.75 6.36
CA GLY A 477 -12.60 6.05 5.71
C GLY A 477 -13.22 5.97 4.32
N ARG A 478 -13.67 7.12 3.84
CA ARG A 478 -14.29 7.28 2.53
C ARG A 478 -13.82 8.58 1.90
N PRO A 479 -12.94 8.50 0.88
CA PRO A 479 -12.46 9.67 0.17
C PRO A 479 -13.62 10.55 -0.29
N ALA A 480 -13.46 11.84 -0.06
CA ALA A 480 -14.42 12.84 -0.52
C ALA A 480 -14.49 12.82 -2.05
N SER A 481 -15.71 12.96 -2.60
CA SER A 481 -15.95 13.02 -4.04
C SER A 481 -17.03 14.08 -4.31
N ALA A 482 -17.06 14.60 -5.54
CA ALA A 482 -18.07 15.56 -5.99
C ALA A 482 -19.52 15.13 -5.68
N THR A 483 -19.79 13.82 -5.64
CA THR A 483 -21.15 13.29 -5.40
C THR A 483 -21.42 12.94 -3.95
N LYS A 484 -20.41 12.84 -3.10
CA LYS A 484 -20.59 12.38 -1.72
C LYS A 484 -19.48 12.96 -0.80
N PRO A 485 -19.83 13.60 0.34
CA PRO A 485 -18.84 14.18 1.25
C PRO A 485 -17.94 13.12 1.87
N GLY A 486 -16.64 13.36 1.98
CA GLY A 486 -15.73 12.37 2.56
C GLY A 486 -15.94 12.17 4.05
N ILE A 487 -15.50 11.03 4.55
CA ILE A 487 -15.54 10.69 5.97
C ILE A 487 -14.17 10.13 6.34
N ALA A 488 -13.44 10.82 7.21
CA ALA A 488 -12.22 10.27 7.78
C ALA A 488 -12.57 9.05 8.64
N GLY A 489 -11.93 7.91 8.37
CA GLY A 489 -12.10 6.72 9.19
C GLY A 489 -11.50 6.94 10.57
N ALA A 490 -12.12 6.37 11.61
CA ALA A 490 -11.54 6.39 12.95
C ALA A 490 -10.26 5.53 13.00
N PRO A 491 -9.11 6.08 13.44
CA PRO A 491 -7.89 5.30 13.59
C PRO A 491 -7.97 4.28 14.73
N VAL A 492 -7.09 3.28 14.66
CA VAL A 492 -6.74 2.43 15.80
C VAL A 492 -5.24 2.53 16.07
N THR A 493 -4.87 2.79 17.32
CA THR A 493 -3.46 2.85 17.75
C THR A 493 -3.05 1.56 18.43
N VAL A 494 -1.97 0.96 17.94
CA VAL A 494 -1.27 -0.15 18.59
C VAL A 494 -0.04 0.40 19.29
N ALA A 495 0.21 -0.03 20.52
CA ALA A 495 1.40 0.33 21.28
C ALA A 495 2.22 -0.94 21.61
N SER A 496 3.54 -0.87 21.50
CA SER A 496 4.46 -1.91 21.98
C SER A 496 4.82 -1.74 23.46
N GLY A 497 4.57 -0.56 24.03
CA GLY A 497 5.09 -0.17 25.35
C GLY A 497 6.56 0.27 25.32
N SER A 498 7.19 0.32 24.14
CA SER A 498 8.55 0.84 23.95
C SER A 498 8.65 2.29 24.38
N GLN A 499 9.63 2.59 25.22
CA GLN A 499 9.89 3.92 25.76
C GLN A 499 11.39 4.21 25.72
N LEU A 500 11.76 5.46 25.44
CA LEU A 500 13.16 5.85 25.32
C LEU A 500 13.92 5.74 26.65
N GLY A 501 13.34 6.18 27.77
CA GLY A 501 13.97 6.08 29.09
C GLY A 501 14.41 4.66 29.48
N PRO A 502 13.54 3.65 29.46
CA PRO A 502 13.92 2.24 29.69
C PRO A 502 14.98 1.72 28.71
N LEU A 503 14.90 2.10 27.44
CA LEU A 503 15.91 1.74 26.44
C LEU A 503 17.29 2.33 26.76
N LEU A 504 17.36 3.63 27.08
CA LEU A 504 18.60 4.31 27.45
C LEU A 504 19.16 3.81 28.78
N THR A 505 18.30 3.44 29.72
CA THR A 505 18.70 2.78 30.97
C THR A 505 19.32 1.41 30.69
N THR A 506 18.73 0.63 29.79
CA THR A 506 19.29 -0.66 29.32
C THR A 506 20.58 -0.47 28.54
N LEU A 507 20.68 0.60 27.75
CA LEU A 507 21.90 0.95 27.03
C LEU A 507 23.03 1.27 28.02
N GLY A 508 22.75 2.09 29.03
CA GLY A 508 23.68 2.47 30.10
C GLY A 508 24.22 1.28 30.90
N SER A 509 23.37 0.29 31.21
CA SER A 509 23.79 -0.92 31.94
C SER A 509 24.59 -1.90 31.07
N LYS A 510 24.49 -1.80 29.74
CA LYS A 510 25.24 -2.62 28.77
C LYS A 510 26.50 -1.96 28.24
N ILE A 511 26.90 -0.80 28.78
CA ILE A 511 28.13 -0.12 28.34
C ILE A 511 29.34 -0.99 28.68
N GLN A 512 30.03 -1.42 27.64
CA GLN A 512 31.33 -2.05 27.74
C GLN A 512 32.40 -0.95 27.67
N VAL A 513 33.19 -0.83 28.73
CA VAL A 513 34.32 0.10 28.79
C VAL A 513 35.60 -0.72 28.66
N ARG A 514 36.42 -0.41 27.66
CA ARG A 514 37.73 -1.05 27.48
C ARG A 514 38.85 -0.03 27.59
N LEU A 515 39.93 -0.45 28.24
CA LEU A 515 41.16 0.31 28.31
C LEU A 515 42.00 0.00 27.07
N LEU A 516 42.33 1.02 26.28
CA LEU A 516 43.17 0.85 25.09
C LEU A 516 44.67 0.96 25.40
N ARG A 517 45.01 1.50 26.58
CA ARG A 517 46.38 1.70 27.05
C ARG A 517 46.66 0.89 28.31
N SER A 518 47.30 -0.26 28.13
CA SER A 518 47.57 -1.23 29.21
C SER A 518 48.52 -0.72 30.29
N ASP A 519 49.37 0.26 29.97
CA ASP A 519 50.31 0.93 30.88
C ASP A 519 49.60 1.74 31.99
N LEU A 520 48.32 2.09 31.80
CA LEU A 520 47.54 2.88 32.75
C LEU A 520 46.55 2.05 33.58
N GLY A 521 46.59 0.71 33.47
CA GLY A 521 45.57 -0.19 34.02
C GLY A 521 45.39 -0.12 35.53
N LEU A 522 46.47 -0.04 36.31
CA LEU A 522 46.38 0.05 37.77
C LEU A 522 45.73 1.36 38.26
N VAL A 523 45.97 2.46 37.55
CA VAL A 523 45.52 3.80 37.94
C VAL A 523 44.08 4.07 37.49
N LEU A 524 43.67 3.50 36.35
CA LEU A 524 42.37 3.74 35.74
C LEU A 524 41.30 2.67 36.04
N ASN A 525 41.63 1.58 36.73
CA ASN A 525 40.64 0.58 37.16
C ASN A 525 39.44 1.16 37.93
N PRO A 526 39.62 2.08 38.90
CA PRO A 526 38.50 2.75 39.57
C PRO A 526 37.65 3.61 38.62
N VAL A 527 38.27 4.16 37.58
CA VAL A 527 37.60 4.97 36.55
C VAL A 527 36.71 4.10 35.66
N LEU A 528 37.18 2.90 35.28
CA LEU A 528 36.41 1.95 34.46
C LEU A 528 35.06 1.58 35.09
N ALA A 529 35.02 1.41 36.42
CA ALA A 529 33.79 1.07 37.15
C ALA A 529 32.76 2.21 37.21
N VAL A 530 33.20 3.47 37.05
CA VAL A 530 32.35 4.66 37.20
C VAL A 530 31.91 5.22 35.85
N VAL A 531 32.71 5.07 34.80
CA VAL A 531 32.43 5.65 33.47
C VAL A 531 31.11 5.14 32.89
N GLY A 532 30.89 3.82 32.90
CA GLY A 532 29.64 3.23 32.39
C GLY A 532 28.38 3.79 33.07
N PRO A 533 28.25 3.69 34.41
CA PRO A 533 27.13 4.27 35.14
C PRO A 533 26.98 5.78 34.95
N THR A 534 28.08 6.54 34.89
CA THR A 534 28.03 8.00 34.68
C THR A 534 27.46 8.35 33.31
N VAL A 535 27.94 7.69 32.25
CA VAL A 535 27.41 7.87 30.90
C VAL A 535 25.94 7.46 30.84
N GLY A 536 25.59 6.30 31.40
CA GLY A 536 24.20 5.83 31.48
C GLY A 536 23.25 6.86 32.13
N ASN A 537 23.65 7.43 33.26
CA ASN A 537 22.87 8.45 33.96
C ASN A 537 22.67 9.73 33.14
N VAL A 538 23.72 10.20 32.45
CA VAL A 538 23.61 11.39 31.58
C VAL A 538 22.66 11.13 30.42
N LEU A 539 22.70 9.94 29.81
CA LEU A 539 21.78 9.57 28.74
C LEU A 539 20.33 9.57 29.23
N THR A 540 20.03 8.94 30.36
CA THR A 540 18.65 8.89 30.88
C THR A 540 18.14 10.26 31.37
N ILE A 541 18.97 11.08 32.02
CA ILE A 541 18.52 12.35 32.61
C ILE A 541 18.42 13.47 31.56
N ILE A 542 19.39 13.55 30.64
CA ILE A 542 19.50 14.68 29.70
C ILE A 542 18.96 14.30 28.33
N VAL A 543 19.36 13.15 27.78
CA VAL A 543 19.03 12.78 26.39
C VAL A 543 17.57 12.34 26.27
N ASP A 544 17.04 11.57 27.21
CA ASP A 544 15.65 11.08 27.15
C ASP A 544 14.61 12.21 27.00
N PRO A 545 14.47 13.19 27.93
CA PRO A 545 13.44 14.22 27.80
C PRO A 545 13.66 15.10 26.57
N LEU A 546 14.93 15.33 26.19
CA LEU A 546 15.28 16.17 25.05
C LEU A 546 14.88 15.52 23.72
N VAL A 547 15.23 14.25 23.53
CA VAL A 547 14.88 13.49 22.33
C VAL A 547 13.38 13.23 22.29
N THR A 548 12.77 12.87 23.42
CA THR A 548 11.31 12.69 23.51
C THR A 548 10.56 13.96 23.11
N ASN A 549 11.01 15.13 23.59
CA ASN A 549 10.43 16.41 23.19
C ASN A 549 10.67 16.72 21.70
N LEU A 550 11.88 16.46 21.18
CA LEU A 550 12.19 16.63 19.76
C LEU A 550 11.29 15.75 18.88
N LEU A 551 11.09 14.49 19.25
CA LEU A 551 10.25 13.55 18.50
C LEU A 551 8.77 13.91 18.58
N ALA A 552 8.27 14.24 19.78
CA ALA A 552 6.90 14.73 19.96
C ALA A 552 6.65 15.98 19.10
N THR A 553 7.65 16.85 19.02
CA THR A 553 7.63 18.06 18.20
C THR A 553 7.61 17.75 16.69
N LEU A 554 8.27 16.68 16.27
CA LEU A 554 8.21 16.15 14.89
C LEU A 554 6.93 15.33 14.62
N GLY A 555 6.03 15.21 15.61
CA GLY A 555 4.82 14.38 15.51
C GLY A 555 5.12 12.88 15.51
N ILE A 556 6.30 12.47 15.95
CA ILE A 556 6.71 11.08 16.08
C ILE A 556 6.47 10.66 17.53
N GLN A 557 5.53 9.75 17.74
CA GLN A 557 5.31 9.08 19.01
C GLN A 557 6.10 7.77 19.03
N LEU A 558 6.74 7.51 20.16
CA LEU A 558 7.56 6.34 20.36
C LEU A 558 6.71 5.12 20.69
N GLY A 559 7.07 3.96 20.14
CA GLY A 559 6.43 2.70 20.51
C GLY A 559 4.97 2.58 20.08
N THR A 560 4.50 3.40 19.13
CA THR A 560 3.12 3.36 18.65
C THR A 560 3.03 3.33 17.13
N ALA A 561 1.96 2.69 16.63
CA ALA A 561 1.54 2.76 15.24
C ALA A 561 0.04 3.02 15.22
N THR A 562 -0.34 4.20 14.76
CA THR A 562 -1.73 4.55 14.46
C THR A 562 -2.03 4.15 13.03
N VAL A 563 -3.08 3.36 12.85
CA VAL A 563 -3.47 2.80 11.55
C VAL A 563 -4.85 3.28 11.17
N TRP A 564 -5.00 3.60 9.89
CA TRP A 564 -6.28 3.89 9.25
C TRP A 564 -6.51 2.91 8.12
N VAL A 565 -7.76 2.49 7.94
CA VAL A 565 -8.22 1.94 6.67
C VAL A 565 -8.90 3.08 5.93
N THR A 566 -8.25 3.58 4.89
CA THR A 566 -8.60 4.86 4.25
C THR A 566 -9.57 4.72 3.10
N GLY A 567 -9.98 3.50 2.78
CA GLY A 567 -10.98 3.21 1.77
C GLY A 567 -11.06 1.73 1.45
N VAL A 568 -12.12 1.34 0.75
CA VAL A 568 -12.32 -0.03 0.29
C VAL A 568 -13.03 0.01 -1.06
N ARG A 569 -12.56 -0.84 -1.96
CA ARG A 569 -13.14 -1.08 -3.27
C ARG A 569 -13.43 -2.56 -3.37
N CYS A 570 -14.71 -2.87 -3.33
CA CYS A 570 -15.17 -4.21 -3.61
C CYS A 570 -15.22 -4.40 -5.11
N GLY A 571 -14.41 -5.34 -5.61
CA GLY A 571 -14.39 -5.67 -7.02
C GLY A 571 -15.77 -6.14 -7.44
N VAL A 572 -16.26 -5.64 -8.58
CA VAL A 572 -17.35 -6.29 -9.28
C VAL A 572 -16.72 -7.40 -10.12
N PRO A 573 -17.22 -8.65 -10.08
CA PRO A 573 -16.79 -9.66 -11.02
C PRO A 573 -16.93 -9.15 -12.44
N VAL A 574 -15.87 -9.27 -13.24
CA VAL A 574 -15.87 -8.90 -14.66
C VAL A 574 -15.33 -10.06 -15.49
N LEU A 575 -15.80 -10.16 -16.73
CA LEU A 575 -15.25 -11.09 -17.70
C LEU A 575 -13.87 -10.59 -18.15
N VAL A 576 -12.90 -11.50 -18.25
CA VAL A 576 -11.49 -11.18 -18.54
C VAL A 576 -10.88 -12.07 -19.62
#